data_AF-A0AAD8GW37-F1
#
_entry.id   AF-A0AAD8GW37-F1
#
_cell.length_a   1.000
_cell.length_b   1.000
_cell.length_c   1.000
_cell.angle_alpha   90.00
_cell.angle_beta   90.00
_cell.angle_gamma   90.00
#
_symmetry.space_group_name_H-M   'P 1'
#
loop_
_entity.id
_entity.type
_entity.pdbx_description
1 polymer ?
#
loop_
_entity_poly.entity_id
_entity_poly.type
_entity_poly.pdbx_seq_one_letter_code
_entity_poly.pdbx_strand_id
1 'polypeptide(L)'
;MESLPLEITSNVLLRLSVKTLGQLRCVSKTLTTSPYFTKTHHNQIPSAQRRYQLLLSASSLHTLNIFHNNTPPVYLRLPSNAIKKYCGATHELVGSCNGLVCIYYPPNNYSLLNPTTRELRLLPNPETLPLDARARLHGFGYVSKFDDYMIVSIGTDESVIRVFSAKADLWKTVSTSVPLPVLPWVKPVYVNNVVHWLGNFDVGEYQFRPVHHIMGFDFVDEEFKVLPLCEDLNQRLITTLGVLGGDFCVLSRGVDDNMNLDMWVMKEYGVGESWIRILLLPVYPNLPFVSLSPICPAGIYGTVHGILFLADSRCLLFYDFVNYMT
;
A
#
# COMPACT_ATOMS: atom_id res chain seq x y z
N MET A 1 45.48 -5.94 -13.21
CA MET A 1 44.09 -5.75 -13.70
C MET A 1 43.59 -4.49 -13.03
N GLU A 2 43.43 -3.40 -13.77
CA GLU A 2 43.04 -2.11 -13.19
C GLU A 2 41.59 -2.17 -12.70
N SER A 3 41.37 -1.82 -11.44
CA SER A 3 40.03 -1.69 -10.88
C SER A 3 39.39 -0.39 -11.34
N LEU A 4 38.20 -0.47 -11.95
CA LEU A 4 37.36 0.70 -12.20
C LEU A 4 37.15 1.52 -10.91
N PRO A 5 37.24 2.87 -10.98
CA PRO A 5 36.98 3.74 -9.83
C PRO A 5 35.64 3.44 -9.14
N LEU A 6 35.60 3.62 -7.83
CA LEU A 6 34.43 3.31 -6.99
C LEU A 6 33.19 4.07 -7.44
N GLU A 7 33.35 5.32 -7.89
CA GLU A 7 32.28 6.18 -8.39
C GLU A 7 31.72 5.72 -9.73
N ILE A 8 32.57 5.29 -10.66
CA ILE A 8 32.15 4.73 -11.96
C ILE A 8 31.42 3.41 -11.73
N THR A 9 31.99 2.55 -10.88
CA THR A 9 31.38 1.26 -10.48
C THR A 9 30.01 1.49 -9.84
N SER A 10 29.89 2.43 -8.91
CA SER A 10 28.62 2.80 -8.28
C SER A 10 27.61 3.34 -9.29
N ASN A 11 28.01 4.25 -10.20
CA ASN A 11 27.14 4.77 -11.25
C ASN A 11 26.64 3.71 -12.23
N VAL A 12 27.46 2.71 -12.57
CA VAL A 12 27.02 1.57 -13.39
C VAL A 12 26.02 0.72 -12.62
N LEU A 13 26.33 0.35 -11.37
CA LEU A 13 25.45 -0.45 -10.51
C LEU A 13 24.09 0.25 -10.26
N LEU A 14 24.09 1.58 -10.08
CA LEU A 14 22.87 2.39 -9.89
C LEU A 14 21.90 2.35 -11.09
N ARG A 15 22.37 1.96 -12.28
CA ARG A 15 21.53 1.83 -13.49
C ARG A 15 20.99 0.42 -13.72
N LEU A 16 21.38 -0.55 -12.90
CA LEU A 16 20.98 -1.96 -13.07
C LEU A 16 19.61 -2.23 -12.42
N SER A 17 18.92 -3.28 -12.88
CA SER A 17 17.69 -3.72 -12.23
C SER A 17 17.95 -4.26 -10.82
N VAL A 18 16.97 -4.18 -9.92
CA VAL A 18 17.07 -4.74 -8.56
C VAL A 18 17.39 -6.25 -8.60
N LYS A 19 16.87 -6.98 -9.60
CA LYS A 19 17.17 -8.41 -9.81
C LYS A 19 18.65 -8.62 -10.18
N THR A 20 19.18 -7.83 -11.10
CA THR A 20 20.60 -7.89 -11.51
C THR A 20 21.52 -7.57 -10.34
N LEU A 21 21.18 -6.57 -9.53
CA LEU A 21 21.93 -6.25 -8.31
C LEU A 21 21.85 -7.35 -7.25
N GLY A 22 20.68 -8.01 -7.12
CA GLY A 22 20.52 -9.20 -6.29
C GLY A 22 21.42 -10.37 -6.73
N GLN A 23 21.64 -10.54 -8.04
CA GLN A 23 22.60 -11.51 -8.57
C GLN A 23 24.05 -11.09 -8.31
N LEU A 24 24.37 -9.80 -8.47
CA LEU A 24 25.72 -9.26 -8.21
C LEU A 24 26.10 -9.27 -6.72
N ARG A 25 25.14 -9.26 -5.79
CA ARG A 25 25.36 -9.50 -4.35
C ARG A 25 26.02 -10.85 -4.05
N CYS A 26 25.90 -11.85 -4.93
CA CYS A 26 26.62 -13.11 -4.80
C CYS A 26 28.13 -12.96 -5.05
N VAL A 27 28.56 -11.90 -5.73
CA VAL A 27 29.97 -11.63 -6.10
C VAL A 27 30.56 -10.52 -5.23
N SER A 28 29.81 -9.44 -4.95
CA SER A 28 30.24 -8.36 -4.05
C SER A 28 29.07 -7.78 -3.26
N LYS A 29 29.09 -7.99 -1.94
CA LYS A 29 28.06 -7.49 -1.02
C LYS A 29 28.23 -6.00 -0.68
N THR A 30 29.47 -5.57 -0.41
CA THR A 30 29.77 -4.26 0.22
C THR A 30 29.28 -3.04 -0.58
N LEU A 31 29.39 -3.08 -1.91
CA LEU A 31 28.95 -2.00 -2.79
C LEU A 31 27.41 -1.85 -2.86
N THR A 32 26.69 -2.96 -2.82
CA THR A 32 25.24 -3.03 -3.13
C THR A 32 24.34 -3.12 -1.90
N THR A 33 24.91 -3.08 -0.69
CA THR A 33 24.18 -3.04 0.59
C THR A 33 24.35 -1.73 1.36
N SER A 34 25.15 -0.77 0.88
CA SER A 34 25.28 0.50 1.60
C SER A 34 23.93 1.24 1.63
N PRO A 35 23.57 1.91 2.75
CA PRO A 35 22.32 2.66 2.84
C PRO A 35 22.22 3.75 1.76
N TYR A 36 23.35 4.42 1.49
CA TYR A 36 23.46 5.43 0.43
C TYR A 36 23.17 4.84 -0.96
N PHE A 37 23.80 3.72 -1.34
CA PHE A 37 23.54 3.07 -2.62
C PHE A 37 22.08 2.62 -2.71
N THR A 38 21.54 2.00 -1.66
CA THR A 38 20.15 1.50 -1.64
C THR A 38 19.14 2.63 -1.80
N LYS A 39 19.34 3.76 -1.12
CA LYS A 39 18.48 4.95 -1.17
C LYS A 39 18.63 5.75 -2.47
N THR A 40 19.81 5.69 -3.10
CA THR A 40 20.10 6.31 -4.40
C THR A 40 19.69 5.43 -5.57
N HIS A 41 19.61 4.11 -5.39
CA HIS A 41 19.08 3.15 -6.37
C HIS A 41 17.55 3.14 -6.38
N HIS A 42 16.93 3.07 -5.20
CA HIS A 42 15.63 3.72 -4.99
C HIS A 42 15.75 5.21 -5.34
N ASN A 43 14.64 5.92 -5.51
CA ASN A 43 14.62 7.23 -6.19
C ASN A 43 15.09 7.16 -7.66
N GLN A 44 16.37 6.89 -7.99
CA GLN A 44 16.87 6.96 -9.38
C GLN A 44 16.21 5.99 -10.36
N ILE A 45 15.85 4.75 -9.97
CA ILE A 45 15.12 3.86 -10.90
C ILE A 45 13.81 4.56 -11.32
N PRO A 46 13.60 4.86 -12.61
CA PRO A 46 12.37 5.48 -13.09
C PRO A 46 11.14 4.64 -12.74
N SER A 47 9.99 5.28 -12.55
CA SER A 47 8.72 4.61 -12.27
C SER A 47 8.32 3.59 -13.36
N ALA A 48 8.88 3.70 -14.57
CA ALA A 48 8.71 2.76 -15.69
C ALA A 48 9.63 1.51 -15.63
N GLN A 49 10.72 1.52 -14.86
CA GLN A 49 11.67 0.40 -14.75
C GLN A 49 11.49 -0.44 -13.48
N ARG A 50 10.85 0.10 -12.44
CA ARG A 50 10.24 -0.71 -11.36
C ARG A 50 8.96 -1.32 -11.92
N ARG A 51 8.66 -2.59 -11.60
CA ARG A 51 7.30 -3.17 -11.43
C ARG A 51 7.33 -4.70 -11.26
N TYR A 52 7.60 -5.15 -10.04
CA TYR A 52 6.96 -6.35 -9.52
C TYR A 52 5.78 -5.89 -8.64
N GLN A 53 4.59 -6.44 -8.85
CA GLN A 53 3.45 -6.27 -7.95
C GLN A 53 3.25 -7.56 -7.15
N LEU A 54 2.84 -7.42 -5.88
CA LEU A 54 2.43 -8.58 -5.09
C LEU A 54 0.91 -8.75 -5.15
N LEU A 55 0.51 -9.97 -5.49
CA LEU A 55 -0.85 -10.45 -5.41
C LEU A 55 -0.92 -11.38 -4.19
N LEU A 56 -1.83 -11.11 -3.27
CA LEU A 56 -2.12 -12.03 -2.16
C LEU A 56 -3.22 -12.99 -2.59
N SER A 57 -2.90 -14.28 -2.53
CA SER A 57 -3.88 -15.35 -2.42
C SER A 57 -4.08 -15.66 -0.93
N ALA A 58 -5.26 -16.15 -0.55
CA ALA A 58 -5.64 -16.41 0.85
C ALA A 58 -4.68 -17.33 1.64
N SER A 59 -3.83 -18.09 0.94
CA SER A 59 -2.83 -18.99 1.51
C SER A 59 -1.40 -18.73 1.04
N SER A 60 -1.15 -17.71 0.21
CA SER A 60 0.19 -17.50 -0.39
C SER A 60 0.41 -16.12 -1.03
N LEU A 61 1.68 -15.73 -1.12
CA LEU A 61 2.10 -14.53 -1.84
C LEU A 61 2.56 -14.89 -3.25
N HIS A 62 2.07 -14.14 -4.24
CA HIS A 62 2.54 -14.21 -5.61
C HIS A 62 3.19 -12.88 -6.00
N THR A 63 4.23 -12.94 -6.82
CA THR A 63 4.80 -11.76 -7.50
C THR A 63 4.48 -11.83 -8.98
N LEU A 64 3.93 -10.76 -9.53
CA LEU A 64 3.70 -10.61 -10.97
C LEU A 64 4.59 -9.49 -11.51
N ASN A 65 5.25 -9.75 -12.65
CA ASN A 65 5.87 -8.71 -13.45
C ASN A 65 4.92 -8.38 -14.60
N ILE A 66 4.43 -7.14 -14.63
CA ILE A 66 3.38 -6.70 -15.57
C ILE A 66 3.97 -6.12 -16.87
N PHE A 67 5.25 -5.79 -16.87
CA PHE A 67 5.92 -5.12 -17.99
C PHE A 67 6.91 -6.03 -18.71
N HIS A 68 7.00 -7.29 -18.29
CA HIS A 68 7.65 -8.34 -19.06
C HIS A 68 6.57 -9.26 -19.63
N ASN A 69 6.23 -9.04 -20.90
CA ASN A 69 5.26 -9.87 -21.61
C ASN A 69 5.59 -11.36 -21.40
N ASN A 70 4.54 -12.14 -21.13
CA ASN A 70 4.53 -13.60 -20.99
C ASN A 70 5.31 -14.20 -19.79
N THR A 71 5.73 -13.44 -18.77
CA THR A 71 6.21 -14.08 -17.53
C THR A 71 5.04 -14.52 -16.62
N PRO A 72 4.90 -15.80 -16.27
CA PRO A 72 3.86 -16.25 -15.34
C PRO A 72 4.11 -15.69 -13.92
N PRO A 73 3.06 -15.57 -13.08
CA PRO A 73 3.20 -15.18 -11.68
C PRO A 73 4.19 -16.10 -10.95
N VAL A 74 5.21 -15.51 -10.32
CA VAL A 74 6.18 -16.25 -9.52
C VAL A 74 5.64 -16.41 -8.09
N TYR A 75 5.32 -17.65 -7.72
CA TYR A 75 4.93 -18.02 -6.37
C TYR A 75 6.06 -17.76 -5.37
N LEU A 76 5.81 -16.92 -4.37
CA LEU A 76 6.70 -16.72 -3.24
C LEU A 76 6.27 -17.65 -2.10
N ARG A 77 6.95 -18.79 -1.99
CA ARG A 77 6.83 -19.63 -0.81
C ARG A 77 7.44 -18.90 0.37
N LEU A 78 6.59 -18.36 1.24
CA LEU A 78 6.99 -17.80 2.52
C LEU A 78 7.84 -18.84 3.32
N PRO A 79 8.93 -18.43 3.99
CA PRO A 79 9.82 -19.33 4.72
C PRO A 79 9.08 -20.20 5.74
N SER A 80 8.80 -21.46 5.38
CA SER A 80 7.84 -22.27 6.14
C SER A 80 8.23 -22.47 7.60
N ASN A 81 9.52 -22.53 7.95
CA ASN A 81 9.94 -22.74 9.34
C ASN A 81 9.71 -21.53 10.25
N ALA A 82 9.75 -20.30 9.71
CA ALA A 82 9.45 -19.08 10.48
C ALA A 82 7.94 -18.89 10.70
N ILE A 83 7.13 -19.35 9.74
CA ILE A 83 5.68 -19.10 9.70
C ILE A 83 4.85 -20.32 10.15
N LYS A 84 5.44 -21.52 10.23
CA LYS A 84 4.79 -22.75 10.75
C LYS A 84 4.16 -22.58 12.13
N LYS A 85 4.73 -21.74 13.00
CA LYS A 85 4.14 -21.38 14.31
C LYS A 85 2.76 -20.71 14.19
N TYR A 86 2.48 -20.09 13.05
CA TYR A 86 1.27 -19.35 12.72
C TYR A 86 0.48 -19.97 11.55
N CYS A 87 0.91 -21.12 11.04
CA CYS A 87 0.23 -21.84 9.95
C CYS A 87 -1.10 -22.43 10.45
N GLY A 88 -2.16 -21.68 10.24
CA GLY A 88 -3.52 -21.95 10.70
C GLY A 88 -4.37 -20.68 10.74
N ALA A 89 -3.74 -19.52 10.95
CA ALA A 89 -4.37 -18.21 10.85
C ALA A 89 -4.26 -17.64 9.42
N THR A 90 -5.30 -16.97 8.94
CA THR A 90 -5.27 -16.15 7.72
C THR A 90 -4.25 -15.01 7.88
N HIS A 91 -3.36 -14.84 6.91
CA HIS A 91 -2.38 -13.75 6.92
C HIS A 91 -2.94 -12.54 6.17
N GLU A 92 -2.63 -11.33 6.63
CA GLU A 92 -3.14 -10.09 6.02
C GLU A 92 -1.99 -9.19 5.57
N LEU A 93 -2.21 -8.48 4.47
CA LEU A 93 -1.31 -7.41 4.03
C LEU A 93 -1.64 -6.14 4.82
N VAL A 94 -0.70 -5.69 5.65
CA VAL A 94 -0.78 -4.39 6.32
C VAL A 94 -0.51 -3.26 5.34
N GLY A 95 0.43 -3.48 4.42
CA GLY A 95 0.75 -2.53 3.36
C GLY A 95 2.08 -2.84 2.68
N SER A 96 2.44 -2.04 1.69
CA SER A 96 3.75 -2.09 1.03
C SER A 96 4.31 -0.69 0.86
N CYS A 97 5.59 -0.50 1.16
CA CYS A 97 6.28 0.77 1.03
C CYS A 97 7.72 0.53 0.56
N ASN A 98 8.19 1.29 -0.44
CA ASN A 98 9.56 1.22 -0.96
C ASN A 98 10.06 -0.20 -1.35
N GLY A 99 9.15 -1.09 -1.75
CA GLY A 99 9.47 -2.48 -2.10
C GLY A 99 9.56 -3.45 -0.92
N LEU A 100 9.40 -2.97 0.33
CA LEU A 100 9.10 -3.82 1.48
C LEU A 100 7.60 -4.02 1.62
N VAL A 101 7.24 -5.16 2.21
CA VAL A 101 5.86 -5.61 2.44
C VAL A 101 5.70 -5.97 3.91
N CYS A 102 4.72 -5.37 4.58
CA CYS A 102 4.38 -5.70 5.96
C CYS A 102 3.22 -6.69 5.99
N ILE A 103 3.41 -7.80 6.70
CA ILE A 103 2.45 -8.90 6.81
C ILE A 103 2.06 -9.07 8.28
N TYR A 104 0.77 -9.19 8.53
CA TYR A 104 0.21 -9.47 9.86
C TYR A 104 -0.27 -10.92 9.94
N TYR A 105 -0.07 -11.53 11.12
CA TYR A 105 -0.44 -12.88 11.47
C TYR A 105 -1.17 -12.83 12.81
N PRO A 106 -2.49 -13.13 12.86
CA PRO A 106 -3.26 -13.17 14.09
C PRO A 106 -2.60 -14.08 15.17
N PRO A 107 -2.70 -13.72 16.46
CA PRO A 107 -3.44 -12.56 16.97
C PRO A 107 -2.71 -11.22 16.81
N ASN A 108 -1.36 -11.18 16.88
CA ASN A 108 -0.59 -9.93 17.02
C ASN A 108 0.83 -9.94 16.41
N ASN A 109 1.15 -10.87 15.51
CA ASN A 109 2.54 -11.00 15.02
C ASN A 109 2.69 -10.27 13.69
N TYR A 110 3.84 -9.64 13.47
CA TYR A 110 4.14 -8.89 12.25
C TYR A 110 5.46 -9.35 11.63
N SER A 111 5.58 -9.22 10.31
CA SER A 111 6.84 -9.42 9.60
C SER A 111 7.05 -8.39 8.50
N LEU A 112 8.31 -8.08 8.22
CA LEU A 112 8.73 -7.35 7.03
C LEU A 112 9.35 -8.34 6.03
N LEU A 113 8.74 -8.44 4.86
CA LEU A 113 9.23 -9.20 3.73
C LEU A 113 9.85 -8.26 2.70
N ASN A 114 11.05 -8.57 2.22
CA ASN A 114 11.56 -8.07 0.95
C ASN A 114 11.26 -9.12 -0.14
N PRO A 115 10.30 -8.89 -1.06
CA PRO A 115 9.92 -9.87 -2.07
C PRO A 115 11.01 -10.16 -3.10
N THR A 116 11.98 -9.24 -3.27
CA THR A 116 13.06 -9.37 -4.25
C THR A 116 14.21 -10.21 -3.71
N THR A 117 14.63 -9.99 -2.47
CA THR A 117 15.68 -10.80 -1.82
C THR A 117 15.13 -12.05 -1.15
N ARG A 118 13.80 -12.11 -0.93
CA ARG A 118 13.07 -13.13 -0.15
C ARG A 118 13.47 -13.17 1.33
N GLU A 119 14.12 -12.12 1.81
CA GLU A 119 14.47 -11.94 3.22
C GLU A 119 13.21 -11.59 4.02
N LEU A 120 12.99 -12.31 5.12
CA LEU A 120 11.88 -12.14 6.04
C LEU A 120 12.43 -11.77 7.42
N ARG A 121 12.07 -10.61 7.94
CA ARG A 121 12.32 -10.20 9.33
C ARG A 121 11.02 -10.37 10.12
N LEU A 122 10.99 -11.31 11.07
CA LEU A 122 9.96 -11.31 12.10
C LEU A 122 10.20 -10.12 13.03
N LEU A 123 9.12 -9.46 13.45
CA LEU A 123 9.17 -8.34 14.39
C LEU A 123 8.84 -8.83 15.81
N PRO A 124 9.28 -8.13 16.87
CA PRO A 124 8.80 -8.39 18.21
C PRO A 124 7.27 -8.25 18.26
N ASN A 125 6.64 -9.00 19.16
CA ASN A 125 5.21 -8.89 19.42
C ASN A 125 4.93 -7.57 20.16
N PRO A 126 3.88 -6.79 19.83
CA PRO A 126 3.36 -5.75 20.73
C PRO A 126 2.88 -6.39 22.04
N GLU A 127 3.76 -6.46 23.04
CA GLU A 127 3.67 -7.28 24.26
C GLU A 127 2.44 -7.03 25.15
N THR A 128 1.65 -5.99 24.86
CA THR A 128 0.61 -5.42 25.73
C THR A 128 -0.81 -5.59 25.21
N LEU A 129 -1.05 -6.45 24.22
CA LEU A 129 -2.42 -6.88 23.88
C LEU A 129 -2.79 -8.11 24.71
N PRO A 130 -4.01 -8.18 25.28
CA PRO A 130 -4.57 -9.44 25.78
C PRO A 130 -4.39 -10.55 24.75
N LEU A 131 -4.14 -11.79 25.19
CA LEU A 131 -3.77 -12.91 24.30
C LEU A 131 -4.76 -13.13 23.14
N ASP A 132 -6.04 -12.81 23.34
CA ASP A 132 -7.11 -12.93 22.36
C ASP A 132 -7.47 -11.61 21.63
N ALA A 133 -6.97 -10.47 22.12
CA ALA A 133 -7.23 -9.16 21.52
C ALA A 133 -6.50 -9.07 20.18
N ARG A 134 -7.27 -9.07 19.10
CA ARG A 134 -6.73 -8.94 17.74
C ARG A 134 -6.51 -7.49 17.41
N ALA A 135 -5.52 -7.28 16.58
CA ALA A 135 -5.27 -6.00 15.98
C ALA A 135 -6.38 -5.75 14.92
N ARG A 136 -7.17 -4.66 15.06
CA ARG A 136 -8.35 -4.32 14.23
C ARG A 136 -8.04 -3.42 13.03
N LEU A 137 -7.15 -2.44 13.17
CA LEU A 137 -6.72 -1.55 12.09
C LEU A 137 -5.20 -1.41 12.09
N HIS A 138 -4.56 -1.65 10.94
CA HIS A 138 -3.09 -1.61 10.79
C HIS A 138 -2.68 -0.68 9.68
N GLY A 139 -1.46 -0.18 9.76
CA GLY A 139 -0.87 0.67 8.74
C GLY A 139 0.64 0.47 8.65
N PHE A 140 1.21 0.57 7.46
CA PHE A 140 2.65 0.45 7.23
C PHE A 140 3.16 1.54 6.28
N GLY A 141 4.24 2.22 6.68
CA GLY A 141 4.82 3.33 5.92
C GLY A 141 6.31 3.52 6.15
N TYR A 142 6.94 4.34 5.33
CA TYR A 142 8.33 4.79 5.50
C TYR A 142 8.35 6.28 5.83
N VAL A 143 8.68 6.63 7.07
CA VAL A 143 8.64 8.00 7.57
C VAL A 143 9.94 8.71 7.24
N SER A 144 9.89 9.61 6.26
CA SER A 144 11.06 10.30 5.73
C SER A 144 11.86 11.08 6.77
N LYS A 145 11.17 11.73 7.72
CA LYS A 145 11.76 12.51 8.84
C LYS A 145 12.65 11.66 9.76
N PHE A 146 12.28 10.42 10.01
CA PHE A 146 13.03 9.47 10.86
C PHE A 146 13.89 8.50 10.05
N ASP A 147 13.74 8.53 8.72
CA ASP A 147 14.36 7.59 7.76
C ASP A 147 14.06 6.12 8.16
N ASP A 148 12.85 5.86 8.66
CA ASP A 148 12.46 4.60 9.30
C ASP A 148 11.19 3.99 8.69
N TYR A 149 11.04 2.67 8.80
CA TYR A 149 9.78 2.00 8.50
C TYR A 149 8.97 1.84 9.79
N MET A 150 7.72 2.30 9.76
CA MET A 150 6.84 2.28 10.91
C MET A 150 5.56 1.49 10.63
N ILE A 151 5.05 0.85 11.68
CA ILE A 151 3.76 0.16 11.67
C ILE A 151 2.90 0.79 12.76
N VAL A 152 1.66 1.14 12.44
CA VAL A 152 0.63 1.47 13.43
C VAL A 152 -0.32 0.28 13.57
N SER A 153 -0.69 -0.05 14.80
CA SER A 153 -1.55 -1.16 15.18
C SER A 153 -2.55 -0.70 16.22
N ILE A 154 -3.85 -0.84 15.92
CA ILE A 154 -4.96 -0.41 16.76
C ILE A 154 -5.75 -1.66 17.16
N GLY A 155 -5.98 -1.87 18.46
CA GLY A 155 -6.68 -3.04 19.00
C GLY A 155 -8.20 -3.02 18.79
N THR A 156 -8.86 -4.15 19.02
CA THR A 156 -10.33 -4.26 19.09
C THR A 156 -10.96 -3.51 20.27
N ASP A 157 -10.17 -3.13 21.26
CA ASP A 157 -10.55 -2.27 22.38
C ASP A 157 -10.51 -0.77 22.03
N GLU A 158 -10.09 -0.43 20.80
CA GLU A 158 -10.04 0.91 20.14
C GLU A 158 -9.37 2.05 20.94
N SER A 159 -8.84 1.74 22.11
CA SER A 159 -8.28 2.66 23.10
C SER A 159 -6.75 2.60 23.19
N VAL A 160 -6.12 1.56 22.63
CA VAL A 160 -4.66 1.39 22.67
C VAL A 160 -4.08 1.32 21.26
N ILE A 161 -3.47 2.43 20.85
CA ILE A 161 -2.73 2.57 19.59
C ILE A 161 -1.26 2.28 19.87
N ARG A 162 -0.64 1.45 19.03
CA ARG A 162 0.78 1.08 19.15
C ARG A 162 1.50 1.41 17.86
N VAL A 163 2.68 2.00 17.97
CA VAL A 163 3.57 2.31 16.85
C VAL A 163 4.87 1.53 17.01
N PHE A 164 5.26 0.79 15.97
CA PHE A 164 6.54 0.11 15.85
C PHE A 164 7.53 0.97 15.07
N SER A 165 8.79 0.99 15.51
CA SER A 165 9.93 1.55 14.77
C SER A 165 10.86 0.42 14.34
N ALA A 166 11.09 0.24 13.03
CA ALA A 166 11.95 -0.81 12.51
C ALA A 166 13.45 -0.56 12.76
N LYS A 167 13.85 0.71 12.96
CA LYS A 167 15.18 1.11 13.43
C LYS A 167 15.39 0.86 14.92
N ALA A 168 14.43 1.22 15.78
CA ALA A 168 14.53 1.00 17.22
C ALA A 168 14.28 -0.48 17.60
N ASP A 169 13.63 -1.24 16.72
CA ASP A 169 13.15 -2.62 16.95
C ASP A 169 12.21 -2.74 18.16
N LEU A 170 11.40 -1.70 18.38
CA LEU A 170 10.58 -1.53 19.57
C LEU A 170 9.18 -1.03 19.21
N TRP A 171 8.19 -1.49 19.97
CA TRP A 171 6.84 -0.94 20.00
C TRP A 171 6.74 0.12 21.12
N LYS A 172 5.99 1.18 20.87
CA LYS A 172 5.51 2.10 21.90
C LYS A 172 4.00 2.29 21.80
N THR A 173 3.37 2.59 22.94
CA THR A 173 1.97 3.01 22.99
C THR A 173 1.88 4.51 22.73
N VAL A 174 0.87 4.93 21.96
CA VAL A 174 0.54 6.34 21.70
C VAL A 174 -0.80 6.66 22.34
N SER A 175 -0.88 7.77 23.05
CA SER A 175 -2.08 8.24 23.74
C SER A 175 -2.82 9.28 22.89
N THR A 176 -3.64 8.81 21.95
CA THR A 176 -4.55 9.66 21.16
C THR A 176 -5.87 8.93 20.92
N SER A 177 -6.93 9.65 20.54
CA SER A 177 -8.26 9.06 20.29
C SER A 177 -8.43 8.70 18.82
N VAL A 178 -8.85 7.47 18.53
CA VAL A 178 -9.21 7.03 17.17
C VAL A 178 -10.52 7.70 16.77
N PRO A 179 -10.58 8.44 15.64
CA PRO A 179 -11.85 8.88 15.05
C PRO A 179 -12.65 7.63 14.64
N LEU A 180 -13.91 7.55 15.07
CA LEU A 180 -14.77 6.40 14.87
C LEU A 180 -16.15 6.84 14.35
N PRO A 181 -16.89 5.96 13.64
CA PRO A 181 -16.53 4.59 13.24
C PRO A 181 -15.63 4.48 11.98
N VAL A 182 -14.76 3.45 11.98
CA VAL A 182 -13.93 3.05 10.82
C VAL A 182 -14.54 1.86 10.09
N LEU A 183 -14.38 1.81 8.76
CA LEU A 183 -14.83 0.73 7.87
C LEU A 183 -13.67 -0.25 7.58
N PRO A 184 -13.48 -1.34 8.36
CA PRO A 184 -12.26 -2.16 8.32
C PRO A 184 -12.09 -2.99 7.04
N TRP A 185 -13.12 -3.11 6.20
CA TRP A 185 -13.05 -3.84 4.92
C TRP A 185 -12.41 -3.04 3.79
N VAL A 186 -12.28 -1.72 3.94
CA VAL A 186 -11.55 -0.89 2.98
C VAL A 186 -10.07 -0.90 3.35
N LYS A 187 -9.22 -1.35 2.42
CA LYS A 187 -7.78 -1.44 2.67
C LYS A 187 -7.17 -0.06 2.94
N PRO A 188 -6.30 0.07 3.96
CA PRO A 188 -5.65 1.32 4.28
C PRO A 188 -4.62 1.72 3.22
N VAL A 189 -4.34 3.03 3.16
CA VAL A 189 -3.39 3.63 2.22
C VAL A 189 -2.38 4.49 2.94
N TYR A 190 -1.10 4.23 2.68
CA TYR A 190 -0.01 5.07 3.12
C TYR A 190 0.34 6.13 2.07
N VAL A 191 0.32 7.41 2.45
CA VAL A 191 0.82 8.53 1.66
C VAL A 191 1.37 9.61 2.60
N ASN A 192 2.42 10.32 2.18
CA ASN A 192 2.96 11.50 2.89
C ASN A 192 3.16 11.35 4.43
N ASN A 193 3.77 10.25 4.88
CA ASN A 193 3.96 9.91 6.31
C ASN A 193 2.69 9.57 7.11
N VAL A 194 1.52 9.51 6.49
CA VAL A 194 0.22 9.24 7.12
C VAL A 194 -0.39 7.95 6.55
N VAL A 195 -0.90 7.06 7.41
CA VAL A 195 -1.75 5.93 6.96
C VAL A 195 -3.21 6.33 7.08
N HIS A 196 -3.99 6.10 6.03
CA HIS A 196 -5.39 6.51 5.93
C HIS A 196 -6.32 5.31 5.90
N TRP A 197 -7.48 5.46 6.55
CA TRP A 197 -8.61 4.55 6.52
C TRP A 197 -9.87 5.29 6.12
N LEU A 198 -10.84 4.56 5.55
CA LEU A 198 -12.16 5.11 5.29
C LEU A 198 -13.01 4.96 6.56
N GLY A 199 -13.50 6.08 7.07
CA GLY A 199 -14.51 6.13 8.11
C GLY A 199 -15.91 6.42 7.55
N ASN A 200 -16.88 6.35 8.45
CA ASN A 200 -18.22 6.88 8.28
C ASN A 200 -18.49 7.77 9.49
N PHE A 201 -19.25 8.86 9.36
CA PHE A 201 -19.75 9.53 10.55
C PHE A 201 -20.85 8.68 11.19
N ASP A 202 -20.93 8.71 12.53
CA ASP A 202 -22.11 8.24 13.23
C ASP A 202 -23.23 9.27 13.06
N VAL A 203 -23.98 9.13 11.97
CA VAL A 203 -25.20 9.88 11.70
C VAL A 203 -26.36 8.95 12.02
N GLY A 204 -27.07 9.27 13.11
CA GLY A 204 -28.15 8.43 13.64
C GLY A 204 -29.25 8.12 12.63
N GLU A 205 -30.10 7.16 13.00
CA GLU A 205 -31.01 6.31 12.19
C GLU A 205 -31.85 6.95 11.06
N TYR A 206 -31.87 8.28 10.93
CA TYR A 206 -32.70 9.05 10.01
C TYR A 206 -31.97 9.62 8.78
N GLN A 207 -30.66 9.42 8.62
CA GLN A 207 -29.95 9.82 7.41
C GLN A 207 -29.79 8.68 6.39
N PHE A 208 -30.38 8.85 5.21
CA PHE A 208 -30.32 7.90 4.10
C PHE A 208 -28.99 7.86 3.32
N ARG A 209 -28.00 8.70 3.68
CA ARG A 209 -26.72 8.80 2.95
C ARG A 209 -25.54 8.55 3.89
N PRO A 210 -24.58 7.66 3.54
CA PRO A 210 -23.36 7.49 4.31
C PRO A 210 -22.47 8.72 4.14
N VAL A 211 -22.22 9.43 5.22
CA VAL A 211 -21.29 10.56 5.22
C VAL A 211 -19.90 10.01 5.52
N HIS A 212 -19.11 9.81 4.48
CA HIS A 212 -17.74 9.33 4.63
C HIS A 212 -16.80 10.41 5.15
N HIS A 213 -15.77 9.98 5.88
CA HIS A 213 -14.57 10.77 6.09
C HIS A 213 -13.34 9.93 5.83
N ILE A 214 -12.26 10.56 5.39
CA ILE A 214 -10.96 9.90 5.23
C ILE A 214 -10.10 10.37 6.39
N MET A 215 -9.93 9.51 7.38
CA MET A 215 -9.04 9.75 8.51
C MET A 215 -7.67 9.14 8.24
N GLY A 216 -6.63 9.67 8.87
CA GLY A 216 -5.33 9.04 8.86
C GLY A 216 -4.50 9.32 10.11
N PHE A 217 -3.66 8.36 10.48
CA PHE A 217 -2.71 8.47 11.58
C PHE A 217 -1.38 8.97 11.03
N ASP A 218 -0.93 10.12 11.49
CA ASP A 218 0.35 10.71 11.11
C ASP A 218 1.47 10.14 11.97
N PHE A 219 2.43 9.43 11.38
CA PHE A 219 3.56 8.89 12.12
C PHE A 219 4.53 9.97 12.63
N VAL A 220 4.49 11.19 12.09
CA VAL A 220 5.40 12.28 12.46
C VAL A 220 4.93 13.01 13.71
N ASP A 221 3.62 13.29 13.78
CA ASP A 221 2.98 14.04 14.87
C ASP A 221 2.29 13.10 15.88
N GLU A 222 2.08 11.84 15.51
CA GLU A 222 1.44 10.77 16.31
C GLU A 222 -0.04 11.04 16.66
N GLU A 223 -0.69 11.82 15.80
CA GLU A 223 -2.08 12.25 15.90
C GLU A 223 -2.91 11.77 14.70
N PHE A 224 -4.23 11.70 14.89
CA PHE A 224 -5.17 11.52 13.79
C PHE A 224 -5.54 12.84 13.13
N LYS A 225 -5.60 12.82 11.80
CA LYS A 225 -6.02 13.93 10.95
C LYS A 225 -7.16 13.45 10.05
N VAL A 226 -8.07 14.35 9.67
CA VAL A 226 -9.12 14.06 8.68
C VAL A 226 -8.81 14.85 7.42
N LEU A 227 -8.77 14.18 6.28
CA LEU A 227 -8.62 14.85 4.98
C LEU A 227 -9.94 15.51 4.56
N PRO A 228 -9.90 16.74 4.03
CA PRO A 228 -11.08 17.35 3.41
C PRO A 228 -11.46 16.62 2.12
N LEU A 229 -12.77 16.56 1.86
CA LEU A 229 -13.37 16.13 0.59
C LEU A 229 -13.99 17.35 -0.09
N CYS A 230 -14.02 17.38 -1.42
CA CYS A 230 -14.76 18.41 -2.17
C CYS A 230 -16.29 18.19 -2.07
N GLU A 231 -17.07 19.22 -2.39
CA GLU A 231 -18.55 19.19 -2.31
C GLU A 231 -19.17 18.02 -3.10
N ASP A 232 -18.63 17.71 -4.29
CA ASP A 232 -19.07 16.57 -5.11
C ASP A 232 -18.79 15.23 -4.44
N LEU A 233 -17.59 15.06 -3.88
CA LEU A 233 -17.15 13.79 -3.29
C LEU A 233 -17.81 13.52 -1.94
N ASN A 234 -18.14 14.57 -1.17
CA ASN A 234 -18.94 14.48 0.05
C ASN A 234 -20.34 13.86 -0.17
N GLN A 235 -20.87 13.91 -1.40
CA GLN A 235 -22.19 13.39 -1.75
C GLN A 235 -22.16 11.97 -2.33
N ARG A 236 -20.99 11.32 -2.37
CA ARG A 236 -20.77 10.03 -3.03
C ARG A 236 -20.32 8.94 -2.05
N LEU A 237 -20.73 7.70 -2.32
CA LEU A 237 -20.27 6.52 -1.59
C LEU A 237 -18.81 6.23 -1.97
N ILE A 238 -17.87 6.39 -1.05
CA ILE A 238 -16.46 6.03 -1.28
C ILE A 238 -16.33 4.52 -1.08
N THR A 239 -15.80 3.81 -2.08
CA THR A 239 -15.70 2.35 -2.06
C THR A 239 -14.29 1.83 -1.88
N THR A 240 -13.26 2.63 -2.24
CA THR A 240 -11.85 2.24 -2.11
C THR A 240 -10.93 3.45 -2.05
N LEU A 241 -9.89 3.36 -1.21
CA LEU A 241 -8.73 4.26 -1.19
C LEU A 241 -7.59 3.68 -2.03
N GLY A 242 -6.75 4.51 -2.64
CA GLY A 242 -5.55 4.07 -3.33
C GLY A 242 -4.48 5.15 -3.51
N VAL A 243 -3.36 4.79 -4.15
CA VAL A 243 -2.34 5.74 -4.63
C VAL A 243 -2.15 5.55 -6.12
N LEU A 244 -2.27 6.62 -6.90
CA LEU A 244 -2.07 6.59 -8.35
C LEU A 244 -0.96 7.56 -8.74
N GLY A 245 0.18 7.03 -9.22
CA GLY A 245 1.31 7.85 -9.66
C GLY A 245 2.11 8.54 -8.54
N GLY A 246 1.67 8.41 -7.29
CA GLY A 246 2.19 9.14 -6.12
C GLY A 246 1.09 9.92 -5.39
N ASP A 247 0.04 10.29 -6.13
CA ASP A 247 -1.09 11.05 -5.61
C ASP A 247 -2.09 10.14 -4.87
N PHE A 248 -2.73 10.66 -3.83
CA PHE A 248 -3.81 9.96 -3.16
C PHE A 248 -5.07 9.96 -4.03
N CYS A 249 -5.78 8.83 -4.09
CA CYS A 249 -6.94 8.67 -4.95
C CYS A 249 -8.04 7.83 -4.30
N VAL A 250 -9.28 7.99 -4.77
CA VAL A 250 -10.42 7.18 -4.35
C VAL A 250 -11.26 6.72 -5.52
N LEU A 251 -11.95 5.60 -5.35
CA LEU A 251 -13.10 5.22 -6.17
C LEU A 251 -14.39 5.55 -5.41
N SER A 252 -15.36 6.13 -6.11
CA SER A 252 -16.64 6.56 -5.55
C SER A 252 -17.82 6.22 -6.46
N ARG A 253 -18.98 5.90 -5.89
CA ARG A 253 -20.24 5.67 -6.60
C ARG A 253 -21.24 6.77 -6.26
N GLY A 254 -21.97 7.27 -7.25
CA GLY A 254 -23.10 8.18 -7.00
C GLY A 254 -24.28 7.42 -6.41
N VAL A 255 -24.97 8.02 -5.43
CA VAL A 255 -26.05 7.37 -4.70
C VAL A 255 -27.23 7.00 -5.62
N ASP A 256 -27.51 7.85 -6.60
CA ASP A 256 -28.64 7.75 -7.52
C ASP A 256 -28.20 7.41 -8.97
N ASP A 257 -26.90 7.15 -9.19
CA ASP A 257 -26.30 6.84 -10.50
C ASP A 257 -26.48 5.36 -10.88
N ASN A 258 -26.30 5.03 -12.18
CA ASN A 258 -26.31 3.66 -12.74
C ASN A 258 -25.09 2.80 -12.31
N MET A 259 -24.79 2.74 -11.00
CA MET A 259 -23.69 2.00 -10.35
C MET A 259 -22.24 2.36 -10.77
N ASN A 260 -22.07 3.30 -11.72
CA ASN A 260 -20.79 3.80 -12.21
C ASN A 260 -19.83 4.20 -11.09
N LEU A 261 -18.53 3.98 -11.32
CA LEU A 261 -17.45 4.30 -10.39
C LEU A 261 -16.61 5.46 -10.94
N ASP A 262 -16.61 6.58 -10.22
CA ASP A 262 -15.77 7.73 -10.52
C ASP A 262 -14.45 7.62 -9.77
N MET A 263 -13.34 7.78 -10.48
CA MET A 263 -12.02 7.87 -9.89
C MET A 263 -11.63 9.33 -9.67
N TRP A 264 -11.32 9.66 -8.42
CA TRP A 264 -10.88 10.99 -8.00
C TRP A 264 -9.43 10.95 -7.51
N VAL A 265 -8.68 12.02 -7.77
CA VAL A 265 -7.28 12.19 -7.34
C VAL A 265 -7.14 13.53 -6.64
N MET A 266 -6.55 13.53 -5.45
CA MET A 266 -6.18 14.73 -4.70
C MET A 266 -4.83 15.22 -5.22
N LYS A 267 -4.82 16.36 -5.93
CA LYS A 267 -3.59 16.89 -6.58
C LYS A 267 -2.65 17.59 -5.61
N GLU A 268 -3.18 18.18 -4.56
CA GLU A 268 -2.42 18.80 -3.48
C GLU A 268 -2.84 18.13 -2.17
N TYR A 269 -1.91 17.36 -1.59
CA TYR A 269 -2.22 16.55 -0.41
C TYR A 269 -2.70 17.41 0.77
N GLY A 270 -3.89 17.10 1.28
CA GLY A 270 -4.54 17.86 2.35
C GLY A 270 -5.45 19.01 1.89
N VAL A 271 -5.52 19.31 0.59
CA VAL A 271 -6.35 20.40 0.04
C VAL A 271 -7.61 19.83 -0.63
N GLY A 272 -8.79 20.18 -0.12
CA GLY A 272 -10.07 19.61 -0.57
C GLY A 272 -10.46 20.06 -1.98
N GLU A 273 -10.10 21.28 -2.34
CA GLU A 273 -10.33 21.91 -3.63
C GLU A 273 -9.46 21.29 -4.74
N SER A 274 -8.43 20.50 -4.36
CA SER A 274 -7.53 19.82 -5.30
C SER A 274 -8.03 18.46 -5.79
N TRP A 275 -9.18 17.99 -5.29
CA TRP A 275 -9.82 16.76 -5.76
C TRP A 275 -10.34 16.93 -7.18
N ILE A 276 -9.72 16.24 -8.14
CA ILE A 276 -10.18 16.19 -9.53
C ILE A 276 -10.71 14.79 -9.88
N ARG A 277 -11.85 14.73 -10.56
CA ARG A 277 -12.33 13.49 -11.19
C ARG A 277 -11.53 13.25 -12.47
N ILE A 278 -10.80 12.15 -12.52
CA ILE A 278 -9.95 11.80 -13.67
C ILE A 278 -10.56 10.73 -14.58
N LEU A 279 -11.59 10.00 -14.11
CA LEU A 279 -12.12 8.85 -14.84
C LEU A 279 -13.54 8.49 -14.43
N LEU A 280 -14.33 8.03 -15.40
CA LEU A 280 -15.64 7.40 -15.23
C LEU A 280 -15.52 5.93 -15.66
N LEU A 281 -15.61 5.00 -14.70
CA LEU A 281 -15.69 3.56 -14.97
C LEU A 281 -17.17 3.18 -15.10
N PRO A 282 -17.68 2.87 -16.31
CA PRO A 282 -19.02 2.33 -16.45
C PRO A 282 -19.07 0.94 -15.80
N VAL A 283 -19.91 0.79 -14.77
CA VAL A 283 -20.13 -0.51 -14.16
C VAL A 283 -21.22 -1.21 -14.96
N TYR A 284 -20.80 -1.94 -16.00
CA TYR A 284 -21.71 -2.81 -16.74
C TYR A 284 -22.45 -3.74 -15.76
N PRO A 285 -23.76 -3.99 -15.94
CA PRO A 285 -24.54 -4.83 -15.03
C PRO A 285 -24.03 -6.29 -14.93
N ASN A 286 -23.11 -6.69 -15.82
CA ASN A 286 -22.47 -8.00 -15.86
C ASN A 286 -21.01 -8.00 -15.35
N LEU A 287 -20.46 -6.89 -14.82
CA LEU A 287 -19.14 -6.92 -14.15
C LEU A 287 -19.29 -7.59 -12.77
N PRO A 288 -18.70 -8.77 -12.54
CA PRO A 288 -18.98 -9.60 -11.36
C PRO A 288 -18.17 -9.18 -10.11
N PHE A 289 -17.59 -7.98 -10.11
CA PHE A 289 -16.59 -7.56 -9.13
C PHE A 289 -17.20 -6.67 -8.05
N VAL A 290 -16.97 -7.06 -6.79
CA VAL A 290 -17.46 -6.34 -5.60
C VAL A 290 -16.54 -5.17 -5.25
N SER A 291 -15.26 -5.26 -5.61
CA SER A 291 -14.22 -4.29 -5.25
C SER A 291 -13.20 -4.10 -6.38
N LEU A 292 -12.68 -2.87 -6.50
CA LEU A 292 -11.62 -2.50 -7.42
C LEU A 292 -10.59 -1.65 -6.67
N SER A 293 -9.31 -2.01 -6.77
CA SER A 293 -8.21 -1.20 -6.21
C SER A 293 -7.30 -0.70 -7.34
N PRO A 294 -7.11 0.62 -7.52
CA PRO A 294 -6.14 1.13 -8.48
C PRO A 294 -4.72 0.75 -8.06
N ILE A 295 -3.89 0.30 -9.00
CA ILE A 295 -2.53 -0.17 -8.69
C ILE A 295 -1.45 0.72 -9.31
N CYS A 296 -1.58 1.07 -10.59
CA CYS A 296 -0.66 2.00 -11.24
C CYS A 296 -1.19 2.55 -12.58
N PRO A 297 -0.74 3.74 -13.01
CA PRO A 297 -0.77 4.12 -14.41
C PRO A 297 0.04 3.13 -15.24
N ALA A 298 -0.57 2.59 -16.30
CA ALA A 298 0.00 1.61 -17.19
C ALA A 298 -0.03 2.11 -18.64
N GLY A 299 0.89 1.59 -19.45
CA GLY A 299 1.23 2.21 -20.72
C GLY A 299 2.34 1.45 -21.43
N ILE A 300 2.52 1.76 -22.71
CA ILE A 300 3.46 1.10 -23.62
C ILE A 300 4.45 2.17 -24.06
N TYR A 301 5.74 1.83 -24.15
CA TYR A 301 6.81 2.75 -24.59
C TYR A 301 6.94 4.08 -23.81
N GLY A 302 6.42 4.14 -22.58
CA GLY A 302 6.55 5.31 -21.69
C GLY A 302 5.37 6.28 -21.74
N THR A 303 4.47 6.17 -22.71
CA THR A 303 3.18 6.88 -22.72
C THR A 303 2.16 6.12 -21.89
N VAL A 304 1.51 6.81 -20.94
CA VAL A 304 0.41 6.24 -20.15
C VAL A 304 -0.83 6.12 -21.05
N HIS A 305 -1.32 4.90 -21.24
CA HIS A 305 -2.54 4.63 -22.02
C HIS A 305 -3.71 4.19 -21.15
N GLY A 306 -3.49 3.96 -19.86
CA GLY A 306 -4.55 3.45 -19.00
C GLY A 306 -4.17 3.32 -17.52
N ILE A 307 -5.07 2.71 -16.76
CA ILE A 307 -4.87 2.37 -15.34
C ILE A 307 -5.07 0.86 -15.17
N LEU A 308 -4.16 0.24 -14.43
CA LEU A 308 -4.32 -1.14 -13.98
C LEU A 308 -5.01 -1.17 -12.62
N PHE A 309 -6.07 -1.97 -12.52
CA PHE A 309 -6.85 -2.22 -11.31
C PHE A 309 -6.75 -3.69 -10.87
N LEU A 310 -6.81 -3.92 -9.57
CA LEU A 310 -7.00 -5.24 -8.96
C LEU A 310 -8.47 -5.40 -8.59
N ALA A 311 -9.19 -6.28 -9.27
CA ALA A 311 -10.59 -6.61 -9.01
C ALA A 311 -10.69 -7.78 -8.04
N ASP A 312 -11.44 -7.61 -6.94
CA ASP A 312 -11.69 -8.61 -5.88
C ASP A 312 -10.46 -9.30 -5.29
N SER A 313 -9.28 -8.68 -5.38
CA SER A 313 -7.99 -9.34 -5.09
C SER A 313 -7.74 -10.63 -5.89
N ARG A 314 -8.44 -10.83 -7.02
CA ARG A 314 -8.43 -12.05 -7.85
C ARG A 314 -8.00 -11.81 -9.30
N CYS A 315 -8.47 -10.73 -9.92
CA CYS A 315 -8.28 -10.47 -11.35
C CYS A 315 -7.61 -9.11 -11.57
N LEU A 316 -6.82 -8.98 -12.63
CA LEU A 316 -6.29 -7.70 -13.07
C LEU A 316 -7.12 -7.17 -14.24
N LEU A 317 -7.51 -5.90 -14.17
CA LEU A 317 -8.23 -5.20 -15.23
C LEU A 317 -7.39 -4.01 -15.68
N PHE A 318 -7.13 -3.92 -16.99
CA PHE A 318 -6.52 -2.74 -17.59
C PHE A 318 -7.63 -1.90 -18.24
N TYR A 319 -7.84 -0.69 -17.74
CA TYR A 319 -8.73 0.29 -18.37
C TYR A 319 -7.91 1.16 -19.31
N ASP A 320 -8.19 1.07 -20.61
CA ASP A 320 -7.55 1.85 -21.67
C ASP A 320 -8.32 3.16 -21.92
N PHE A 321 -7.62 4.28 -21.89
CA PHE A 321 -8.18 5.61 -22.12
C PHE A 321 -8.60 5.85 -23.58
N VAL A 322 -8.02 5.13 -24.55
CA VAL A 322 -8.21 5.40 -25.98
C VAL A 322 -9.56 4.88 -26.49
N ASN A 323 -10.08 3.78 -25.93
CA ASN A 323 -11.28 3.10 -26.44
C ASN A 323 -12.63 3.69 -25.95
N TYR A 324 -12.64 4.90 -25.37
CA TYR A 324 -13.84 5.58 -24.88
C TYR A 324 -14.09 6.97 -25.50
N MET A 325 -13.36 7.35 -26.56
CA MET A 325 -13.58 8.60 -27.32
C MET A 325 -14.11 8.36 -28.75
N THR A 326 -14.92 7.32 -28.95
CA THR A 326 -15.59 6.99 -30.23
C THR A 326 -17.06 6.68 -30.01
#